data_AF-A0A6L4WMT3-F1
#
_entry.id   AF-A0A6L4WMT3-F1
#
_cell.length_a   1.000
_cell.length_b   1.000
_cell.length_c   1.000
_cell.angle_alpha   90.00
_cell.angle_beta   90.00
_cell.angle_gamma   90.00
#
_symmetry.space_group_name_H-M   'P 1'
#
loop_
_entity.id
_entity.type
_entity.pdbx_description
1 polymer ?
#
loop_
_entity_poly.entity_id
_entity_poly.type
_entity_poly.pdbx_seq_one_letter_code
_entity_poly.pdbx_strand_id
1 'polypeptide(L)' 'NDGESVVKVAEDLGLNSKTLYHWVTMYKKAHNIPTRDVNVHSKESDNEELKRLRRENKILKQERDILKKAAAYFAKETL' A
#
# COMPACT_ATOMS: atom_id res chain seq x y z
N ASN A 1 -2.04 -8.78 -36.32
CA ASN A 1 -1.12 -9.21 -35.24
C ASN A 1 -1.69 -8.77 -33.91
N ASP A 2 -2.94 -9.14 -33.63
CA ASP A 2 -3.76 -8.49 -32.61
C ASP A 2 -4.15 -9.51 -31.55
N GLY A 3 -3.57 -9.38 -30.36
CA GLY A 3 -4.00 -10.14 -29.16
C GLY A 3 -2.96 -11.02 -28.49
N GLU A 4 -1.69 -11.00 -28.89
CA GLU A 4 -0.66 -11.77 -28.16
C GLU A 4 -0.43 -11.22 -26.75
N SER A 5 -0.32 -12.12 -25.78
CA SER A 5 -0.07 -11.76 -24.37
C SER A 5 1.29 -11.08 -24.23
N VAL A 6 1.36 -10.04 -23.39
CA VAL A 6 2.61 -9.31 -23.04
C VAL A 6 3.68 -10.29 -22.55
N VAL A 7 3.29 -11.41 -21.93
CA VAL A 7 4.21 -12.46 -21.48
C VAL A 7 4.90 -13.15 -22.67
N LYS A 8 4.14 -13.54 -23.69
CA LYS A 8 4.65 -14.21 -24.88
C LYS A 8 5.60 -13.29 -25.66
N VAL A 9 5.20 -12.04 -25.85
CA VAL A 9 6.03 -11.02 -26.50
C VAL A 9 7.32 -10.77 -25.70
N ALA A 10 7.27 -10.81 -24.37
CA ALA A 10 8.47 -10.68 -23.54
C ALA A 10 9.41 -11.88 -23.71
N GLU A 11 8.88 -13.10 -23.74
CA GLU A 11 9.66 -14.33 -23.97
C GLU A 11 10.32 -14.32 -25.35
N ASP A 12 9.59 -13.97 -26.41
CA ASP A 12 10.11 -13.88 -27.78
C ASP A 12 11.22 -12.83 -27.91
N LEU A 13 11.16 -11.75 -27.12
CA LEU A 13 12.17 -10.70 -27.06
C LEU A 13 13.30 -10.98 -26.06
N GLY A 14 13.25 -12.10 -25.33
CA GLY A 14 14.22 -12.42 -24.27
C GLY A 14 14.21 -11.43 -23.09
N LEU A 15 13.09 -10.74 -22.88
CA LEU A 15 12.91 -9.74 -21.83
C LEU A 15 12.17 -10.32 -20.64
N ASN A 16 12.42 -9.76 -19.46
CA ASN A 16 11.58 -10.04 -18.30
C ASN A 16 10.18 -9.45 -18.53
N SER A 17 9.15 -10.29 -18.41
CA SER A 17 7.75 -9.89 -18.62
C SER A 17 7.34 -8.71 -17.75
N LYS A 18 7.84 -8.60 -16.51
CA LYS A 18 7.56 -7.45 -15.62
C LYS A 18 8.09 -6.14 -16.19
N THR A 19 9.27 -6.16 -16.78
CA THR A 19 9.89 -4.98 -17.41
C THR A 19 9.07 -4.53 -18.61
N LEU A 20 8.62 -5.47 -19.45
CA LEU A 20 7.79 -5.14 -20.61
C LEU A 20 6.42 -4.60 -20.18
N TYR A 21 5.77 -5.19 -19.17
CA TYR A 21 4.54 -4.65 -18.58
C TYR A 21 4.70 -3.22 -18.10
N HIS A 22 5.81 -2.92 -17.44
CA HIS A 22 6.12 -1.57 -16.95
C HIS A 22 6.26 -0.56 -18.10
N TRP A 23 7.02 -0.90 -19.14
CA TRP A 23 7.17 -0.03 -20.32
C TRP A 23 5.85 0.21 -21.05
N VAL A 24 5.04 -0.84 -21.24
CA VAL A 24 3.72 -0.73 -21.86
C VAL A 24 2.81 0.20 -21.03
N THR A 25 2.86 0.11 -19.71
CA THR A 25 2.08 0.96 -18.81
C THR A 25 2.53 2.41 -18.89
N MET A 26 3.84 2.66 -18.86
CA MET A 26 4.43 4.00 -19.00
C MET A 26 4.08 4.64 -20.34
N TYR A 27 4.17 3.88 -21.43
CA TYR A 27 3.80 4.34 -22.76
C TYR A 27 2.31 4.72 -22.83
N LYS A 28 1.42 3.86 -22.34
CA LYS A 28 -0.02 4.16 -22.34
C LYS A 28 -0.36 5.41 -21.51
N LYS A 29 0.31 5.60 -20.37
CA LYS A 29 0.18 6.81 -19.56
C LYS A 29 0.66 8.06 -20.29
N ALA A 30 1.83 8.01 -20.93
CA ALA A 30 2.39 9.14 -21.69
C ALA A 30 1.51 9.55 -22.88
N HIS A 31 0.82 8.59 -23.50
CA HIS A 31 -0.03 8.80 -24.66
C HIS A 31 -1.53 8.89 -24.34
N ASN A 32 -1.88 9.00 -23.05
CA ASN A 32 -3.26 9.09 -22.55
C ASN A 32 -4.20 7.99 -23.11
N ILE A 33 -3.64 6.80 -23.34
CA ILE A 33 -4.36 5.64 -23.86
C ILE A 33 -5.13 5.02 -22.69
N PRO A 34 -6.46 4.89 -22.77
CA PRO A 34 -7.24 4.32 -21.69
C PRO A 34 -6.83 2.87 -21.46
N THR A 35 -6.27 2.61 -20.29
CA THR A 35 -5.99 1.26 -19.82
C THR A 35 -7.21 0.77 -19.06
N ARG A 36 -7.70 -0.46 -19.32
CA ARG A 36 -8.54 -1.14 -18.31
C ARG A 36 -7.71 -1.16 -17.03
N ASP A 37 -8.18 -0.45 -16.01
CA ASP A 37 -7.49 -0.23 -14.74
C ASP A 37 -6.94 -1.53 -14.16
N VAL A 38 -5.69 -1.84 -14.49
CA VAL A 38 -4.86 -2.73 -13.70
C VAL A 38 -4.09 -1.79 -12.79
N ASN A 39 -4.83 -1.26 -11.82
CA ASN A 39 -4.35 -0.37 -10.77
C ASN A 39 -3.44 -1.16 -9.83
N VAL A 40 -2.25 -1.54 -10.32
CA VAL A 40 -1.26 -2.40 -9.63
C VAL A 40 -0.14 -1.56 -9.01
N HIS A 41 -0.21 -0.23 -9.10
CA HIS A 41 0.81 0.63 -8.50
C HIS A 41 0.21 1.57 -7.45
N SER A 42 0.53 1.22 -6.19
CA SER A 42 0.61 2.14 -5.04
C SER A 42 -0.68 2.46 -4.26
N LYS A 43 -1.61 1.52 -4.15
CA LYS A 43 -2.42 1.44 -2.91
C LYS A 43 -1.69 0.52 -1.95
N GLU A 44 -1.40 1.04 -0.76
CA GLU A 44 -1.07 0.20 0.39
C GLU A 44 -2.06 -0.97 0.42
N SER A 45 -1.57 -2.21 0.56
CA SER A 45 -2.49 -3.34 0.65
C SER A 45 -3.39 -3.15 1.87
N ASP A 46 -4.66 -3.51 1.78
CA ASP A 46 -5.58 -3.53 2.93
C ASP A 46 -4.93 -4.21 4.16
N ASN A 47 -4.08 -5.22 3.95
CA ASN A 47 -3.33 -5.89 5.01
C ASN A 47 -2.24 -5.02 5.66
N GLU A 48 -1.53 -4.23 4.88
CA GLU A 48 -0.49 -3.31 5.36
C GLU A 48 -1.13 -2.16 6.16
N GLU A 49 -2.22 -1.61 5.65
CA GLU A 49 -3.02 -0.59 6.33
C GLU A 49 -3.58 -1.13 7.66
N LEU A 50 -4.18 -2.31 7.65
CA LEU A 50 -4.67 -2.98 8.87
C LEU A 50 -3.56 -3.19 9.91
N LYS A 51 -2.36 -3.57 9.46
CA LYS A 51 -1.20 -3.77 10.34
C LYS A 51 -0.74 -2.45 10.97
N ARG A 52 -0.67 -1.37 10.18
CA ARG A 52 -0.32 -0.03 10.68
C ARG A 52 -1.36 0.45 11.70
N LEU A 53 -2.65 0.39 11.35
CA LEU A 53 -3.74 0.84 12.22
C LEU A 53 -3.78 0.07 13.54
N ARG A 54 -3.56 -1.25 13.52
CA ARG A 54 -3.48 -2.05 14.76
C ARG A 54 -2.31 -1.64 15.65
N ARG A 55 -1.15 -1.29 15.06
CA ARG A 55 0.02 -0.82 15.81
C ARG A 55 -0.25 0.53 16.45
N GLU A 56 -0.80 1.47 15.69
CA GLU A 56 -1.15 2.81 16.17
C GLU A 56 -2.19 2.74 17.29
N ASN A 57 -3.25 1.94 17.11
CA ASN A 57 -4.29 1.76 18.12
C ASN A 57 -3.74 1.17 19.44
N LYS A 58 -2.75 0.28 19.36
CA LYS A 58 -2.07 -0.27 20.54
C LYS A 58 -1.31 0.81 21.31
N ILE A 59 -0.55 1.66 20.61
CA ILE A 59 0.22 2.74 21.22
C ILE A 59 -0.71 3.74 21.89
N LEU A 60 -1.75 4.20 21.18
CA LEU A 60 -2.73 5.14 21.72
C LEU A 60 -3.44 4.63 22.98
N LYS A 61 -3.77 3.33 23.03
CA LYS A 61 -4.34 2.71 24.23
C LYS A 61 -3.37 2.74 25.42
N GLN A 62 -2.09 2.45 25.17
CA GLN A 62 -1.06 2.49 26.21
C GLN A 62 -0.87 3.91 26.76
N GLU A 63 -0.76 4.92 25.89
CA GLU A 63 -0.63 6.32 26.29
C GLU A 63 -1.84 6.78 27.12
N ARG A 64 -3.06 6.47 26.66
CA ARG A 64 -4.29 6.77 27.41
C ARG A 64 -4.26 6.14 28.80
N ASP A 65 -3.82 4.90 28.92
CA ASP A 65 -3.81 4.19 30.20
C ASP A 65 -2.77 4.74 31.17
N ILE A 66 -1.61 5.16 30.67
CA ILE A 66 -0.60 5.86 31.46
C ILE A 66 -1.17 7.18 31.98
N LEU A 67 -1.79 7.98 31.10
CA LEU A 67 -2.39 9.26 31.48
C LEU A 67 -3.51 9.09 32.52
N LYS A 68 -4.38 8.08 32.36
CA LYS A 68 -5.41 7.76 33.35
C LYS A 68 -4.83 7.40 34.71
N LYS A 69 -3.78 6.56 34.73
CA LYS A 69 -3.10 6.19 35.98
C LYS A 69 -2.43 7.38 36.65
N ALA A 70 -1.77 8.24 35.87
CA ALA A 70 -1.16 9.46 36.36
C ALA A 70 -2.23 10.40 36.96
N ALA A 71 -3.32 10.65 36.24
CA ALA A 71 -4.42 11.48 36.74
C ALA A 71 -5.02 10.93 38.05
N ALA A 72 -5.21 9.61 38.15
CA ALA A 72 -5.71 8.98 39.37
C ALA A 72 -4.71 9.09 40.54
N TYR A 73 -3.41 8.96 40.26
CA TYR A 73 -2.37 9.15 41.26
C TYR A 73 -2.37 10.57 41.82
N PHE A 74 -2.37 11.57 40.94
CA PHE A 74 -2.38 12.98 41.35
C PHE A 74 -3.65 13.36 42.12
N ALA A 75 -4.82 12.88 41.69
CA ALA A 75 -6.07 13.13 42.40
C ALA A 75 -6.06 12.58 43.84
N LYS A 76 -5.32 11.47 44.08
CA LYS A 76 -5.17 10.88 45.41
C LYS A 76 -4.19 11.65 46.31
N GLU A 77 -3.17 12.30 45.76
CA GLU A 77 -2.22 13.10 46.55
C GLU A 77 -2.77 14.49 46.92
N THR A 78 -3.78 14.98 46.20
CA THR A 78 -4.40 16.30 46.46
C THR A 78 -5.58 16.26 47.44
N LEU A 79 -6.02 15.08 47.87
CA LEU A 79 -7.07 14.84 48.87
C LEU A 79 -6.46 14.41 50.20
#